data_AF-A0A444WS67-F1
#
_entry.id   AF-A0A444WS67-F1
#
_cell.length_a   1.000
_cell.length_b   1.000
_cell.length_c   1.000
_cell.angle_alpha   90.00
_cell.angle_beta   90.00
_cell.angle_gamma   90.00
#
_symmetry.space_group_name_H-M   'P 1'
#
loop_
_entity.id
_entity.type
_entity.pdbx_description
1 polymer ?
#
loop_
_entity_poly.entity_id
_entity_poly.type
_entity_poly.pdbx_seq_one_letter_code
_entity_poly.pdbx_strand_id
1 'polypeptide(L)'
;MQDGRVEPLIVVVQYFKATRWNGKTSVQSHFDISQLHIDSNLKDVAEFRSRLLGGEPSSSVRISQVPSKTAWSGVEELKQGAVSVKTIEEVLIQHEEGPAWIAASIVAINVTKDDWFYKSCRKCPKKVETPIGNRYECGKCDHTHGSAALRFKVEVMVFDGTGSIRLLLWDKETSMLCGKRAEQIMEDDVSTYCYS
;
A
#
# COMPACT_ATOMS: atom_id res chain seq x y z
N MET A 1 39.53 -19.19 32.29
CA MET A 1 40.29 -18.08 31.67
C MET A 1 39.27 -17.05 31.22
N GLN A 2 39.51 -15.79 31.58
CA GLN A 2 38.56 -14.67 31.49
C GLN A 2 38.05 -14.49 30.06
N ASP A 3 36.73 -14.57 29.89
CA ASP A 3 36.07 -14.12 28.67
C ASP A 3 36.10 -12.59 28.69
N GLY A 4 37.02 -12.00 27.92
CA GLY A 4 37.20 -10.56 27.78
C GLY A 4 36.00 -9.94 27.10
N ARG A 5 34.91 -9.74 27.84
CA ARG A 5 33.70 -9.09 27.32
C ARG A 5 34.00 -7.60 27.09
N VAL A 6 34.18 -7.25 25.81
CA VAL A 6 34.27 -5.86 25.34
C VAL A 6 32.91 -5.19 25.59
N GLU A 7 32.91 -4.02 26.24
CA GLU A 7 31.66 -3.28 26.49
C GLU A 7 31.01 -2.85 25.16
N PRO A 8 29.68 -3.06 25.00
CA PRO A 8 28.99 -2.71 23.77
C PRO A 8 28.76 -1.20 23.66
N LEU A 9 29.21 -0.61 22.54
CA LEU A 9 28.90 0.77 22.15
C LEU A 9 27.41 0.88 21.80
N ILE A 10 26.68 1.78 22.45
CA ILE A 10 25.24 1.95 22.19
C ILE A 10 25.00 3.25 21.42
N VAL A 11 24.30 3.13 20.31
CA VAL A 11 24.01 4.25 19.41
C VAL A 11 22.50 4.42 19.29
N VAL A 12 22.01 5.64 19.55
CA VAL A 12 20.60 6.03 19.42
C VAL A 12 20.44 6.87 18.16
N VAL A 13 19.55 6.45 17.26
CA VAL A 13 19.25 7.14 16.00
C VAL A 13 17.83 7.71 16.04
N GLN A 14 17.66 9.00 15.73
CA GLN A 14 16.37 9.70 15.74
C GLN A 14 16.04 10.28 14.35
N TYR A 15 14.75 10.36 14.04
CA TYR A 15 14.23 10.91 12.77
C TYR A 15 14.83 10.26 11.50
N PHE A 16 15.14 8.97 11.57
CA PHE A 16 15.61 8.21 10.42
C PHE A 16 14.45 7.64 9.61
N LYS A 17 14.68 7.48 8.31
CA LYS A 17 13.75 6.79 7.43
C LYS A 17 14.12 5.32 7.40
N ALA A 18 13.35 4.50 8.09
CA ALA A 18 13.44 3.06 7.91
C ALA A 18 12.98 2.73 6.49
N THR A 19 13.89 2.26 5.64
CA THR A 19 13.58 1.85 4.28
C THR A 19 13.72 0.35 4.16
N ARG A 20 12.67 -0.24 3.60
CA ARG A 20 12.64 -1.67 3.37
C ARG A 20 12.70 -1.92 1.89
N TRP A 21 13.77 -2.58 1.44
CA TRP A 21 13.95 -2.93 0.05
C TRP A 21 14.29 -4.41 -0.08
N ASN A 22 13.51 -5.10 -0.90
CA ASN A 22 13.67 -6.52 -1.20
C ASN A 22 13.76 -7.42 0.06
N GLY A 23 12.82 -7.23 0.99
CA GLY A 23 12.72 -8.01 2.22
C GLY A 23 13.72 -7.63 3.32
N LYS A 24 14.83 -6.97 2.98
CA LYS A 24 15.83 -6.48 3.92
C LYS A 24 15.49 -5.08 4.43
N THR A 25 15.55 -4.90 5.75
CA THR A 25 15.34 -3.60 6.39
C THR A 25 16.69 -2.88 6.51
N SER A 26 16.77 -1.68 5.96
CA SER A 26 17.87 -0.75 6.17
C SER A 26 17.36 0.51 6.86
N VAL A 27 18.21 1.09 7.68
CA VAL A 27 17.97 2.43 8.20
C VAL A 27 18.70 3.40 7.27
N GLN A 28 17.97 4.36 6.70
CA GLN A 28 18.54 5.43 5.90
C GLN A 28 18.26 6.76 6.60
N SER A 29 19.23 7.68 6.58
CA SER A 29 18.96 9.04 7.01
C SER A 29 17.97 9.69 6.04
N HIS A 30 17.05 10.48 6.57
CA HIS A 30 16.31 11.46 5.77
C HIS A 30 17.21 12.70 5.68
N PHE A 31 17.52 13.14 4.46
CA PHE A 31 18.68 14.02 4.17
C PHE A 31 18.80 15.27 5.05
N ASP A 32 17.69 15.85 5.53
CA ASP A 32 17.71 17.13 6.23
C ASP A 32 17.38 17.07 7.75
N ILE A 33 17.00 15.92 8.31
CA ILE A 33 16.42 15.86 9.69
C ILE A 33 16.90 14.73 10.62
N SER A 34 17.67 13.75 10.17
CA SER A 34 18.11 12.62 11.03
C SER A 34 19.26 12.99 12.00
N GLN A 35 19.22 12.48 13.25
CA GLN A 35 20.25 12.74 14.30
C GLN A 35 20.81 11.43 14.91
N LEU A 36 22.06 11.46 15.40
CA LEU A 36 22.79 10.31 15.98
C LEU A 36 23.42 10.67 17.34
N HIS A 37 23.20 9.85 18.36
CA HIS A 37 23.80 10.02 19.69
C HIS A 37 24.51 8.72 20.14
N ILE A 38 25.74 8.85 20.64
CA ILE A 38 26.58 7.71 21.05
C ILE A 38 26.74 7.74 22.57
N ASP A 39 26.46 6.61 23.23
CA ASP A 39 26.54 6.42 24.68
C ASP A 39 25.86 7.53 25.50
N SER A 40 24.71 7.99 25.01
CA SER A 40 23.93 9.00 25.70
C SER A 40 23.51 8.49 27.08
N ASN A 41 23.72 9.31 28.12
CA ASN A 41 23.39 9.00 29.53
C ASN A 41 21.86 9.04 29.79
N LEU A 42 21.11 8.27 28.99
CA LEU A 42 19.68 8.11 29.10
C LEU A 42 19.38 6.84 29.90
N LYS A 43 18.33 6.90 30.72
CA LYS A 43 17.90 5.77 31.54
C LYS A 43 17.62 4.53 30.68
N ASP A 44 17.00 4.72 29.53
CA ASP A 44 16.67 3.64 28.59
C ASP A 44 17.92 3.02 27.97
N VAL A 45 19.00 3.80 27.76
CA VAL A 45 20.29 3.29 27.28
C VAL A 45 20.97 2.45 28.36
N ALA A 46 20.94 2.90 29.62
CA ALA A 46 21.49 2.14 30.74
C ALA A 46 20.73 0.82 30.97
N GLU A 47 19.40 0.85 30.90
CA GLU A 47 18.56 -0.34 31.02
C GLU A 47 18.76 -1.30 29.84
N PHE A 48 18.85 -0.78 28.62
CA PHE A 48 19.18 -1.58 27.44
C PHE A 48 20.56 -2.24 27.57
N ARG A 49 21.58 -1.50 28.04
CA ARG A 49 22.92 -2.05 28.30
C ARG A 49 22.87 -3.20 29.30
N SER A 50 22.13 -3.04 30.39
CA SER A 50 21.97 -4.07 31.43
C SER A 50 21.31 -5.34 30.87
N ARG A 51 20.23 -5.20 30.10
CA ARG A 51 19.57 -6.34 29.43
C ARG A 51 20.49 -7.04 28.41
N LEU A 52 21.28 -6.27 27.65
CA LEU A 52 22.19 -6.80 26.65
C LEU A 52 23.32 -7.64 27.28
N LEU A 53 23.87 -7.20 28.42
CA LEU A 53 24.92 -7.91 29.15
C LEU A 53 24.38 -9.04 30.05
N GLY A 54 23.09 -8.98 30.40
CA GLY A 54 22.40 -9.89 31.33
C GLY A 54 22.13 -11.31 30.80
N GLY A 55 22.45 -11.61 29.55
CA GLY A 55 22.44 -12.99 29.02
C GLY A 55 21.06 -13.63 28.82
N GLU A 56 19.98 -12.84 28.79
CA GLU A 56 18.65 -13.30 28.37
C GLU A 56 18.70 -13.87 26.95
N PRO A 57 17.98 -14.98 26.65
CA PRO A 57 18.05 -15.64 25.36
C PRO A 57 17.60 -14.68 24.26
N SER A 58 18.58 -14.19 23.49
CA SER A 58 18.31 -13.33 22.35
C SER A 58 17.51 -14.13 21.33
N SER A 59 16.21 -13.82 21.18
CA SER A 59 15.45 -14.21 20.01
C SER A 59 16.01 -13.42 18.82
N SER A 60 17.17 -13.80 18.33
CA SER A 60 17.73 -13.33 17.07
C SER A 60 16.87 -13.87 15.95
N VAL A 61 15.68 -13.28 15.78
CA VAL A 61 14.90 -13.46 14.58
C VAL A 61 15.64 -12.68 13.50
N ARG A 62 16.55 -13.35 12.79
CA ARG A 62 17.00 -12.85 11.48
C ARG A 62 15.75 -12.81 10.61
N ILE A 63 15.19 -11.61 10.42
CA ILE A 63 14.10 -11.39 9.49
C ILE A 63 14.68 -11.58 8.07
N SER A 64 14.76 -12.83 7.62
CA SER A 64 15.42 -13.19 6.36
C SER A 64 14.51 -13.00 5.16
N GLN A 65 13.20 -12.97 5.33
CA GLN A 65 12.26 -12.77 4.24
C GLN A 65 11.01 -12.08 4.79
N VAL A 66 10.60 -10.98 4.15
CA VAL A 66 9.24 -10.47 4.33
C VAL A 66 8.47 -10.69 3.06
N PRO A 67 7.40 -11.52 3.12
CA PRO A 67 6.52 -11.75 1.99
C PRO A 67 5.96 -10.43 1.47
N SER A 68 5.97 -10.33 0.15
CA SER A 68 5.40 -9.22 -0.60
C SER A 68 3.90 -9.08 -0.34
N LYS A 69 3.51 -7.85 0.03
CA LYS A 69 2.16 -7.27 0.01
C LYS A 69 1.11 -7.96 0.89
N THR A 70 0.53 -7.24 1.84
CA THR A 70 -0.88 -6.81 1.73
C THR A 70 -1.22 -5.60 2.62
N ALA A 71 -2.20 -4.83 2.13
CA ALA A 71 -2.97 -3.71 2.67
C ALA A 71 -2.87 -3.35 4.17
N TRP A 72 -2.48 -2.12 4.49
CA TRP A 72 -2.83 -1.47 5.77
C TRP A 72 -4.10 -0.63 5.57
N SER A 73 -5.02 -0.77 6.51
CA SER A 73 -6.44 -0.42 6.39
C SER A 73 -6.74 1.00 6.90
N GLY A 74 -7.49 1.79 6.12
CA GLY A 74 -8.00 3.11 6.52
C GLY A 74 -8.87 3.12 7.78
N VAL A 75 -9.28 1.93 8.24
CA VAL A 75 -10.01 1.72 9.50
C VAL A 75 -9.13 2.02 10.73
N GLU A 76 -7.79 1.95 10.65
CA GLU A 76 -6.89 2.26 11.77
C GLU A 76 -6.57 3.76 11.89
N GLU A 77 -6.50 4.51 10.77
CA GLU A 77 -6.40 5.97 10.77
C GLU A 77 -7.67 6.64 11.31
N LEU A 78 -8.84 6.08 11.00
CA LEU A 78 -10.14 6.51 11.53
C LEU A 78 -10.24 6.32 13.05
N LYS A 79 -9.67 5.23 13.59
CA LYS A 79 -9.67 4.91 15.03
C LYS A 79 -8.72 5.76 15.85
N GLN A 80 -7.64 6.27 15.25
CA GLN A 80 -6.66 7.12 15.95
C GLN A 80 -7.06 8.60 15.96
N GLY A 81 -8.16 8.99 15.30
CA GLY A 81 -8.63 10.38 15.22
C GLY A 81 -7.74 11.30 14.38
N ALA A 82 -6.81 10.75 13.60
CA ALA A 82 -5.83 11.49 12.82
C ALA A 82 -6.42 12.10 11.52
N VAL A 83 -7.68 11.79 11.21
CA VAL A 83 -8.33 12.11 9.94
C VAL A 83 -9.77 12.57 10.21
N SER A 84 -10.17 13.69 9.61
CA SER A 84 -11.56 14.15 9.64
C SER A 84 -12.38 13.47 8.54
N VAL A 85 -13.39 12.68 8.95
CA VAL A 85 -14.40 12.15 8.03
C VAL A 85 -15.40 13.24 7.71
N LYS A 86 -15.65 13.45 6.43
CA LYS A 86 -16.64 14.39 5.91
C LYS A 86 -17.89 13.65 5.44
N THR A 87 -19.02 14.35 5.45
CA THR A 87 -20.23 13.88 4.78
C THR A 87 -20.11 14.07 3.27
N ILE A 88 -20.91 13.34 2.49
CA ILE A 88 -20.99 13.52 1.04
C ILE A 88 -21.42 14.94 0.70
N GLU A 89 -22.37 15.52 1.42
CA GLU A 89 -22.78 16.92 1.23
C GLU A 89 -21.61 17.90 1.41
N GLU A 90 -20.81 17.74 2.47
CA GLU A 90 -19.62 18.57 2.73
C GLU A 90 -18.56 18.44 1.63
N VAL A 91 -18.36 17.23 1.09
CA VAL A 91 -17.43 16.99 -0.02
C VAL A 91 -17.94 17.65 -1.30
N LEU A 92 -19.25 17.64 -1.56
CA LEU A 92 -19.84 18.21 -2.78
C LEU A 92 -19.79 19.75 -2.81
N ILE A 93 -19.77 20.42 -1.66
CA ILE A 93 -19.68 21.89 -1.57
C ILE A 93 -18.24 22.41 -1.43
N GLN A 94 -17.24 21.53 -1.41
CA GLN A 94 -15.84 21.91 -1.28
C GLN A 94 -15.30 22.57 -2.57
N HIS A 95 -14.60 23.70 -2.44
CA HIS A 95 -14.05 24.45 -3.58
C HIS A 95 -12.63 24.05 -3.99
N GLU A 96 -11.88 23.39 -3.10
CA GLU A 96 -10.49 22.97 -3.36
C GLU A 96 -10.40 21.46 -3.60
N GLU A 97 -9.65 21.04 -4.62
CA GLU A 97 -9.38 19.64 -4.89
C GLU A 97 -8.38 19.07 -3.86
N GLY A 98 -8.69 17.90 -3.30
CA GLY A 98 -7.82 17.24 -2.33
C GLY A 98 -8.34 15.89 -1.86
N PRO A 99 -7.55 15.14 -1.07
CA PRO A 99 -7.99 13.90 -0.48
C PRO A 99 -9.11 14.16 0.55
N ALA A 100 -10.15 13.34 0.52
CA ALA A 100 -11.24 13.36 1.48
C ALA A 100 -11.56 11.95 1.96
N TRP A 101 -12.03 11.85 3.20
CA TRP A 101 -12.46 10.60 3.81
C TRP A 101 -13.97 10.66 4.03
N ILE A 102 -14.69 9.67 3.52
CA ILE A 102 -16.13 9.52 3.70
C ILE A 102 -16.42 8.11 4.22
N ALA A 103 -17.43 7.99 5.08
CA ALA A 103 -18.00 6.72 5.48
C ALA A 103 -19.34 6.53 4.77
N ALA A 104 -19.39 5.65 3.77
CA ALA A 104 -20.58 5.49 2.92
C ALA A 104 -20.81 4.04 2.51
N SER A 105 -22.05 3.70 2.18
CA SER A 105 -22.44 2.39 1.65
C SER A 105 -22.51 2.42 0.13
N ILE A 106 -21.97 1.41 -0.56
CA ILE A 106 -22.19 1.23 -2.00
C ILE A 106 -23.64 0.80 -2.22
N VAL A 107 -24.39 1.60 -2.98
CA VAL A 107 -25.83 1.38 -3.24
C VAL A 107 -26.12 0.99 -4.70
N ALA A 108 -25.21 1.28 -5.63
CA ALA A 108 -25.31 0.81 -7.00
C ALA A 108 -23.94 0.66 -7.66
N ILE A 109 -23.85 -0.24 -8.64
CA ILE A 109 -22.69 -0.41 -9.51
C ILE A 109 -23.15 -0.09 -10.94
N ASN A 110 -22.41 0.76 -11.65
CA ASN A 110 -22.78 1.14 -13.01
C ASN A 110 -22.41 0.02 -14.00
N VAL A 111 -23.40 -0.75 -14.46
CA VAL A 111 -23.24 -1.88 -15.40
C VAL A 111 -23.39 -1.50 -16.87
N THR A 112 -23.68 -0.24 -17.20
CA THR A 112 -24.23 0.12 -18.52
C THR A 112 -23.25 0.12 -19.70
N LYS A 113 -21.95 -0.13 -19.50
CA LYS A 113 -20.92 0.11 -20.54
C LYS A 113 -19.86 -0.99 -20.74
N ASP A 114 -19.90 -2.12 -20.03
CA ASP A 114 -18.80 -3.11 -20.03
C ASP A 114 -17.38 -2.49 -19.84
N ASP A 115 -17.31 -1.32 -19.18
CA ASP A 115 -16.07 -0.53 -18.99
C ASP A 115 -15.48 -0.74 -17.57
N TRP A 116 -15.74 -1.91 -16.97
CA TRP A 116 -15.23 -2.25 -15.63
C TRP A 116 -13.73 -2.51 -15.61
N PHE A 117 -13.12 -2.57 -16.80
CA PHE A 117 -11.73 -2.93 -16.99
C PHE A 117 -11.06 -1.97 -17.94
N TYR A 118 -9.77 -1.73 -17.71
CA TYR A 118 -8.91 -1.06 -18.67
C TYR A 118 -7.67 -1.90 -18.98
N LYS A 119 -7.18 -1.77 -20.22
CA LYS A 119 -5.91 -2.35 -20.64
C LYS A 119 -4.76 -1.53 -20.08
N SER A 120 -3.78 -2.22 -19.53
CA SER A 120 -2.67 -1.59 -18.82
C SER A 120 -1.34 -2.32 -19.04
N CYS A 121 -0.24 -1.63 -18.77
CA CYS A 121 1.10 -2.23 -18.83
C CYS A 121 1.23 -3.37 -17.82
N ARG A 122 1.93 -4.44 -18.19
CA ARG A 122 2.15 -5.58 -17.27
C ARG A 122 3.10 -5.24 -16.11
N LYS A 123 4.01 -4.26 -16.28
CA LYS A 123 4.94 -3.84 -15.22
C LYS A 123 4.45 -2.69 -14.34
N CYS A 124 3.57 -1.81 -14.83
CA CYS A 124 3.10 -0.64 -14.08
C CYS A 124 1.61 -0.37 -14.34
N PRO A 125 0.90 0.39 -13.47
CA PRO A 125 -0.55 0.63 -13.61
C PRO A 125 -0.94 1.56 -14.78
N LYS A 126 0.02 2.03 -15.59
CA LYS A 126 -0.26 2.94 -16.69
C LYS A 126 -1.13 2.25 -17.74
N LYS A 127 -2.23 2.91 -18.12
CA LYS A 127 -3.08 2.52 -19.25
C LYS A 127 -2.24 2.42 -20.53
N VAL A 128 -2.51 1.40 -21.32
CA VAL A 128 -1.95 1.24 -22.67
C VAL A 128 -3.10 1.23 -23.68
N GLU A 129 -2.89 1.85 -24.83
CA GLU A 129 -3.90 1.96 -25.88
C GLU A 129 -3.75 0.82 -26.90
N THR A 130 -4.38 0.95 -28.08
CA THR A 130 -4.32 -0.05 -29.15
C THR A 130 -2.88 -0.45 -29.47
N PRO A 131 -2.63 -1.76 -29.67
CA PRO A 131 -1.28 -2.24 -29.95
C PRO A 131 -0.73 -1.61 -31.24
N ILE A 132 0.57 -1.30 -31.24
CA ILE A 132 1.30 -0.95 -32.46
C ILE A 132 1.78 -2.27 -33.06
N GLY A 133 1.14 -2.71 -34.14
CA GLY A 133 1.27 -4.09 -34.62
C GLY A 133 0.71 -5.08 -33.60
N ASN A 134 1.54 -6.04 -33.15
CA ASN A 134 1.16 -7.08 -32.18
C ASN A 134 1.68 -6.79 -30.75
N ARG A 135 2.04 -5.54 -30.44
CA ARG A 135 2.68 -5.19 -29.17
C ARG A 135 2.06 -3.96 -28.53
N TYR A 136 2.01 -3.98 -27.20
CA TYR A 136 1.60 -2.87 -26.35
C TYR A 136 2.84 -2.18 -25.80
N GLU A 137 2.99 -0.90 -26.13
CA GLU A 137 4.09 -0.06 -25.65
C GLU A 137 3.62 0.84 -24.50
N CYS A 138 4.38 0.86 -23.42
CA CYS A 138 4.07 1.69 -22.26
C CYS A 138 4.91 2.96 -22.24
N GLY A 139 4.33 4.10 -22.62
CA GLY A 139 5.02 5.40 -22.58
C GLY A 139 5.36 5.96 -21.20
N LYS A 140 5.23 5.19 -20.12
CA LYS A 140 5.70 5.56 -18.76
C LYS A 140 6.96 4.83 -18.34
N CYS A 141 7.12 3.58 -18.75
CA CYS A 141 8.23 2.73 -18.28
C CYS A 141 9.03 2.12 -19.44
N ASP A 142 8.74 2.53 -20.67
CA ASP A 142 9.40 2.09 -21.91
C ASP A 142 9.50 0.58 -22.10
N HIS A 143 8.55 -0.14 -21.50
CA HIS A 143 8.42 -1.58 -21.69
C HIS A 143 7.38 -1.89 -22.75
N THR A 144 7.76 -2.82 -23.63
CA THR A 144 6.90 -3.37 -24.67
C THR A 144 6.52 -4.80 -24.32
N HIS A 145 5.23 -5.12 -24.43
CA HIS A 145 4.68 -6.43 -24.13
C HIS A 145 3.83 -6.95 -25.30
N GLY A 146 3.80 -8.27 -25.52
CA GLY A 146 2.92 -8.88 -26.53
C GLY A 146 1.43 -8.80 -26.19
N SER A 147 1.08 -8.45 -24.95
CA SER A 147 -0.30 -8.37 -24.47
C SER A 147 -0.40 -7.38 -23.31
N ALA A 148 -1.56 -6.76 -23.16
CA ALA A 148 -1.89 -5.93 -22.00
C ALA A 148 -2.26 -6.79 -20.78
N ALA A 149 -2.21 -6.19 -19.58
CA ALA A 149 -2.91 -6.69 -18.41
C ALA A 149 -4.29 -6.02 -18.30
N LEU A 150 -5.29 -6.74 -17.81
CA LEU A 150 -6.57 -6.15 -17.42
C LEU A 150 -6.54 -5.73 -15.95
N ARG A 151 -7.11 -4.56 -15.67
CA ARG A 151 -7.19 -3.98 -14.32
C ARG A 151 -8.56 -3.34 -14.11
N PHE A 152 -9.07 -3.39 -12.88
CA PHE A 152 -10.40 -2.84 -12.58
C PHE A 152 -10.43 -1.31 -12.63
N LYS A 153 -11.57 -0.80 -13.10
CA LYS A 153 -12.01 0.59 -13.08
C LYS A 153 -13.54 0.55 -12.95
N VAL A 154 -14.05 0.43 -11.74
CA VAL A 154 -15.48 0.23 -11.49
C VAL A 154 -16.11 1.52 -10.98
N GLU A 155 -17.09 2.03 -11.72
CA GLU A 155 -17.90 3.16 -11.27
C GLU A 155 -19.00 2.66 -10.32
N VAL A 156 -19.03 3.21 -9.10
CA VAL A 156 -20.00 2.90 -8.06
C VAL A 156 -20.72 4.15 -7.61
N MET A 157 -21.96 4.00 -7.14
CA MET A 157 -22.68 5.03 -6.41
C MET A 157 -22.67 4.68 -4.92
N VAL A 158 -22.29 5.64 -4.09
CA VAL A 158 -22.29 5.50 -2.63
C VAL A 158 -23.26 6.48 -1.97
N PHE A 159 -23.78 6.12 -0.80
CA PHE A 159 -24.73 6.91 0.00
C PHE A 159 -24.36 6.86 1.49
N ASP A 160 -24.45 8.00 2.18
CA ASP A 160 -24.08 8.14 3.60
C ASP A 160 -25.22 8.68 4.51
N GLY A 161 -26.41 8.94 3.96
CA GLY A 161 -27.52 9.57 4.68
C GLY A 161 -27.71 11.06 4.35
N THR A 162 -26.64 11.77 3.98
CA THR A 162 -26.68 13.19 3.59
C THR A 162 -26.81 13.39 2.10
N GLY A 163 -26.26 12.45 1.31
CA GLY A 163 -26.32 12.53 -0.13
C GLY A 163 -25.77 11.28 -0.80
N SER A 164 -25.68 11.34 -2.13
CA SER A 164 -25.05 10.28 -2.93
C SER A 164 -24.01 10.87 -3.87
N ILE A 165 -22.95 10.12 -4.14
CA ILE A 165 -21.88 10.51 -5.06
C ILE A 165 -21.41 9.31 -5.86
N ARG A 166 -20.95 9.56 -7.10
CA ARG A 166 -20.31 8.55 -7.94
C ARG A 166 -18.81 8.54 -7.69
N LEU A 167 -18.26 7.35 -7.47
CA LEU A 167 -16.82 7.14 -7.26
C LEU A 167 -16.29 6.12 -8.27
N LEU A 168 -14.99 6.20 -8.52
CA LEU A 168 -14.27 5.23 -9.34
C LEU A 168 -13.37 4.38 -8.44
N LEU A 169 -13.69 3.09 -8.31
CA LEU A 169 -12.86 2.11 -7.63
C LEU A 169 -11.80 1.59 -8.60
N TRP A 170 -10.53 1.77 -8.22
CA TRP A 170 -9.40 1.30 -9.01
C TRP A 170 -9.06 -0.15 -8.69
N ASP A 171 -8.13 -0.70 -9.47
CA ASP A 171 -7.69 -2.09 -9.46
C ASP A 171 -7.42 -2.64 -8.06
N LYS A 172 -6.67 -1.89 -7.24
CA LYS A 172 -6.26 -2.34 -5.91
C LYS A 172 -7.47 -2.46 -4.97
N GLU A 173 -8.29 -1.42 -4.91
CA GLU A 173 -9.47 -1.35 -4.03
C GLU A 173 -10.52 -2.38 -4.45
N THR A 174 -10.78 -2.49 -5.76
CA THR A 174 -11.74 -3.46 -6.29
C THR A 174 -11.27 -4.89 -6.06
N SER A 175 -9.99 -5.20 -6.30
CA SER A 175 -9.44 -6.54 -6.06
C SER A 175 -9.49 -6.94 -4.58
N MET A 176 -9.29 -5.97 -3.67
CA MET A 176 -9.45 -6.22 -2.23
C MET A 176 -10.90 -6.51 -1.85
N LEU A 177 -11.88 -5.83 -2.47
CA LEU A 177 -13.30 -6.04 -2.21
C LEU A 177 -13.81 -7.38 -2.79
N CYS A 178 -13.42 -7.74 -4.01
CA CYS A 178 -13.92 -8.96 -4.67
C CYS A 178 -13.05 -10.19 -4.40
N GLY A 179 -11.85 -10.04 -3.83
CA GLY A 179 -10.91 -11.13 -3.57
C GLY A 179 -10.32 -11.77 -4.84
N LYS A 180 -10.58 -11.20 -6.03
CA LYS A 180 -10.14 -11.69 -7.34
C LYS A 180 -9.42 -10.58 -8.11
N ARG A 181 -8.52 -10.96 -9.03
CA ARG A 181 -7.96 -10.03 -10.02
C ARG A 181 -8.91 -9.88 -11.19
N ALA A 182 -8.83 -8.75 -11.90
CA ALA A 182 -9.64 -8.47 -13.08
C ALA A 182 -9.58 -9.58 -14.15
N GLU A 183 -8.38 -10.07 -14.45
CA GLU A 183 -8.18 -11.15 -15.43
C GLU A 183 -8.90 -12.44 -15.04
N GLN A 184 -8.94 -12.78 -13.75
CA GLN A 184 -9.61 -13.98 -13.26
C GLN A 184 -11.13 -13.88 -13.41
N ILE A 185 -11.72 -12.71 -13.17
CA ILE A 185 -13.15 -12.49 -13.38
C ILE A 185 -13.51 -12.66 -14.87
N MET A 186 -12.66 -12.19 -15.77
CA MET A 186 -12.89 -12.32 -17.20
C MET A 186 -12.69 -13.75 -17.72
N GLU A 187 -11.71 -14.48 -17.20
CA GLU A 187 -11.52 -15.90 -17.53
C GLU A 187 -12.70 -16.76 -17.06
N ASP A 188 -13.21 -16.52 -15.86
CA ASP A 188 -14.38 -17.21 -15.31
C ASP A 188 -15.64 -16.96 -16.17
N ASP A 189 -15.85 -15.72 -16.62
CA ASP A 189 -16.97 -15.35 -17.49
C ASP A 189 -16.89 -16.09 -18.84
N VAL A 190 -15.73 -16.07 -19.51
CA VAL A 190 -15.50 -16.78 -20.78
C VAL A 190 -15.70 -18.30 -20.63
N SER A 191 -15.24 -18.88 -19.53
CA SER A 191 -15.40 -20.32 -19.29
C SER A 191 -16.87 -20.73 -19.13
N THR A 192 -17.70 -19.86 -18.58
CA THR A 192 -19.14 -20.13 -18.38
C THR A 192 -19.87 -20.26 -19.71
N TYR A 193 -19.45 -19.53 -20.75
CA TYR A 193 -20.01 -19.63 -22.11
C TYR A 193 -19.46 -20.81 -22.93
N CYS A 194 -18.32 -21.40 -22.56
CA CYS A 194 -17.74 -22.55 -23.28
C CYS A 194 -18.25 -23.91 -22.81
N TYR A 195 -18.94 -23.98 -21.67
CA TYR A 195 -19.51 -25.22 -21.10
C TYR A 195 -21.05 -25.25 -21.09
N SER A 196 -21.70 -24.31 -21.78
CA SER A 196 -23.15 -24.25 -22.03
C SER A 196 -23.46 -24.45 -23.50
#